data_AF-A0A921LED0-F1
#
_entry.id   AF-A0A921LED0-F1
#
_cell.length_a   1.000
_cell.length_b   1.000
_cell.length_c   1.000
_cell.angle_alpha   90.00
_cell.angle_beta   90.00
_cell.angle_gamma   90.00
#
_symmetry.space_group_name_H-M   'P 1'
#
loop_
_entity.id
_entity.type
_entity.pdbx_description
1 polymer ?
#
loop_
_entity_poly.entity_id
_entity_poly.type
_entity_poly.pdbx_seq_one_letter_code
_entity_poly.pdbx_strand_id
1 'polypeptide(L)'
;MNAEHGILFPEEYQKHLKAQFCYADADPLYGPRLFFENSGGSLRLRAAVEAKAACEQFPDCPERNYARGLKLAHYVSEGTKEILEVVFGAKSGAL
;
A
#
# COMPACT_ATOMS: atom_id res chain seq x y z
N MET A 1 -21.72 0.83 -19.31
CA MET A 1 -20.80 -0.33 -19.31
C MET A 1 -21.35 -1.32 -20.33
N ASN A 2 -20.54 -1.80 -21.28
CA ASN A 2 -21.03 -2.75 -22.27
C ASN A 2 -21.18 -4.14 -21.61
N ALA A 3 -22.41 -4.62 -21.48
CA ALA A 3 -22.73 -5.89 -20.81
C ALA A 3 -22.57 -7.11 -21.73
N GLU A 4 -22.31 -6.91 -23.03
CA GLU A 4 -22.12 -7.98 -24.01
C GLU A 4 -21.03 -8.98 -23.62
N HIS A 5 -20.03 -8.56 -22.83
CA HIS A 5 -18.94 -9.41 -22.37
C HIS A 5 -18.96 -9.64 -20.84
N GLY A 6 -20.07 -9.34 -20.18
CA GLY A 6 -20.21 -9.43 -18.74
C GLY A 6 -19.59 -8.24 -17.99
N ILE A 7 -19.89 -8.17 -16.69
CA ILE A 7 -19.32 -7.17 -15.77
C ILE A 7 -18.18 -7.86 -15.00
N LEU A 8 -16.95 -7.37 -15.15
CA LEU A 8 -15.77 -7.99 -14.52
C LEU A 8 -15.87 -8.01 -12.98
N PHE A 9 -16.28 -6.88 -12.40
CA PHE A 9 -16.52 -6.75 -10.96
C PHE A 9 -17.80 -5.95 -10.70
N PRO A 10 -18.66 -6.35 -9.75
CA PRO A 10 -19.83 -5.56 -9.38
C PRO A 10 -19.46 -4.13 -8.99
N GLU A 11 -20.34 -3.17 -9.29
CA GLU A 11 -20.09 -1.76 -8.98
C GLU A 11 -19.84 -1.51 -7.49
N GLU A 12 -20.59 -2.22 -6.63
CA GLU A 12 -20.39 -2.18 -5.17
C GLU A 12 -18.97 -2.58 -4.77
N TYR A 13 -18.45 -3.67 -5.35
CA TYR A 13 -17.08 -4.13 -5.10
C TYR A 13 -16.05 -3.10 -5.59
N GLN A 14 -16.24 -2.53 -6.79
CA GLN A 14 -15.33 -1.52 -7.32
C GLN A 14 -15.31 -0.26 -6.44
N LYS A 15 -16.47 0.19 -5.95
CA LYS A 15 -16.58 1.32 -5.01
C LYS A 15 -15.88 1.00 -3.69
N HIS A 16 -16.13 -0.18 -3.12
CA HIS A 16 -15.48 -0.63 -1.90
C HIS A 16 -13.95 -0.68 -2.06
N LEU A 17 -13.45 -1.27 -3.15
CA LEU A 17 -12.02 -1.35 -3.44
C LEU A 17 -11.38 0.03 -3.58
N LYS A 18 -11.98 0.92 -4.37
CA LYS A 18 -11.48 2.30 -4.56
C LYS A 18 -11.44 3.10 -3.25
N ALA A 19 -12.41 2.90 -2.37
CA ALA A 19 -12.48 3.59 -1.08
C ALA A 19 -11.27 3.29 -0.17
N GLN A 20 -10.60 2.15 -0.34
CA GLN A 20 -9.41 1.78 0.41
C GLN A 20 -8.18 2.62 0.05
N PHE A 21 -8.22 3.35 -1.07
CA PHE A 21 -7.11 4.19 -1.52
C PHE A 21 -7.31 5.67 -1.16
N CYS A 22 -6.21 6.36 -0.88
CA CYS A 22 -6.20 7.80 -0.69
C CYS A 22 -6.43 8.49 -2.04
N TYR A 23 -7.40 9.42 -2.09
CA TYR A 23 -7.61 10.34 -3.21
C TYR A 23 -7.69 9.65 -4.59
N ALA A 24 -8.39 8.52 -4.65
CA ALA A 24 -8.54 7.73 -5.88
C ALA A 24 -9.36 8.47 -6.96
N ASP A 25 -10.51 9.02 -6.57
CA ASP A 25 -11.47 9.65 -7.50
C ASP A 25 -11.44 11.19 -7.48
N ALA A 26 -10.80 11.80 -6.48
CA ALA A 26 -10.68 13.25 -6.38
C ALA A 26 -9.40 13.67 -5.68
N ASP A 27 -8.82 14.76 -6.16
CA ASP A 27 -7.83 15.56 -5.46
C ASP A 27 -8.55 16.52 -4.49
N PRO A 28 -8.05 16.70 -3.25
CA PRO A 28 -8.71 17.53 -2.24
C PRO A 28 -8.76 19.02 -2.58
N LEU A 29 -7.87 19.51 -3.46
CA LEU A 29 -7.79 20.91 -3.88
C LEU A 29 -8.30 21.12 -5.31
N TYR A 30 -8.04 20.18 -6.21
CA TYR A 30 -8.26 20.34 -7.64
C TYR A 30 -9.49 19.58 -8.18
N GLY A 31 -10.20 18.82 -7.35
CA GLY A 31 -11.47 18.20 -7.69
C GLY A 31 -11.35 16.80 -8.32
N PRO A 32 -12.35 16.35 -9.12
CA PRO A 32 -12.40 14.99 -9.66
C PRO A 32 -11.18 14.63 -10.51
N ARG A 33 -10.72 13.37 -10.42
CA ARG A 33 -9.56 12.88 -11.16
C ARG A 33 -9.73 11.45 -11.64
N LEU A 34 -8.94 11.12 -12.67
CA LEU A 34 -8.68 9.75 -13.11
C LEU A 34 -7.17 9.50 -13.04
N PHE A 35 -6.74 8.43 -12.36
CA PHE A 35 -5.33 8.06 -12.24
C PHE A 35 -4.95 7.05 -13.34
N PHE A 36 -4.06 7.45 -14.26
CA PHE A 36 -3.52 6.59 -15.33
C PHE A 36 -1.98 6.53 -15.35
N GLU A 37 -1.32 7.08 -14.33
CA GLU A 37 0.16 7.15 -14.21
C GLU A 37 0.73 5.96 -13.44
N ASN A 38 0.20 4.75 -13.68
CA ASN A 38 0.61 3.52 -13.00
C ASN A 38 2.02 3.03 -13.39
N SER A 39 2.63 3.57 -14.44
CA SER A 39 4.03 3.30 -14.80
C SER A 39 5.02 4.10 -13.95
N GLY A 40 4.66 5.32 -13.55
CA GLY A 40 5.50 6.22 -12.75
C GLY A 40 5.18 6.21 -11.25
N GLY A 41 4.03 5.68 -10.85
CA GLY A 41 3.62 5.64 -9.46
C GLY A 41 2.48 4.67 -9.17
N SER A 42 1.96 4.73 -7.95
CA SER A 42 0.85 3.88 -7.51
C SER A 42 -0.12 4.66 -6.65
N LEU A 43 -1.37 4.19 -6.63
CA LEU A 43 -2.33 4.61 -5.62
C LEU A 43 -1.84 4.20 -4.23
N ARG A 44 -2.13 5.03 -3.22
CA ARG A 44 -1.71 4.79 -1.84
C ARG A 44 -2.86 4.15 -1.06
N LEU A 45 -2.65 2.94 -0.54
CA LEU A 45 -3.59 2.32 0.39
C LEU A 45 -3.65 3.14 1.69
N ARG A 46 -4.86 3.48 2.16
CA ARG A 46 -5.07 4.24 3.40
C ARG A 46 -4.41 3.57 4.60
N ALA A 47 -4.66 2.28 4.78
CA ALA A 47 -4.08 1.49 5.87
C ALA A 47 -2.54 1.50 5.85
N ALA A 48 -1.92 1.45 4.66
CA ALA A 48 -0.47 1.52 4.55
C ALA A 48 0.07 2.90 4.93
N VAL A 49 -0.62 3.98 4.54
CA VAL A 49 -0.27 5.35 4.93
C VAL A 49 -0.39 5.54 6.44
N GLU A 50 -1.46 5.07 7.05
CA GLU A 50 -1.69 5.13 8.50
C GLU A 50 -0.62 4.34 9.28
N ALA A 51 -0.33 3.11 8.86
CA ALA A 51 0.70 2.28 9.48
C ALA A 51 2.09 2.92 9.37
N LYS A 52 2.42 3.48 8.19
CA LYS A 52 3.68 4.22 7.99
C LYS A 52 3.75 5.44 8.91
N ALA A 53 2.70 6.26 8.96
CA ALA A 53 2.67 7.45 9.81
C ALA A 53 2.78 7.08 11.30
N ALA A 54 2.20 5.96 11.73
CA ALA A 54 2.36 5.46 13.11
C ALA A 54 3.80 5.02 13.39
N CYS A 55 4.49 4.39 12.43
CA CYS A 55 5.89 4.02 12.58
C CYS A 55 6.81 5.24 12.61
N GLU A 56 6.55 6.24 11.78
CA GLU A 56 7.36 7.48 11.69
C GLU A 56 7.25 8.38 12.92
N GLN A 57 6.27 8.15 13.81
CA GLN A 57 6.17 8.88 15.09
C GLN A 57 7.27 8.48 16.09
N PHE A 58 7.94 7.34 15.89
CA PHE A 58 9.08 6.95 16.73
C PHE A 58 10.37 7.60 16.18
N PRO A 59 11.10 8.39 16.99
CA PRO A 59 12.35 9.03 16.55
C PRO A 59 13.55 8.06 16.54
N ASP A 60 13.31 6.81 16.90
CA ASP A 60 14.31 5.79 17.13
C ASP A 60 14.96 5.29 15.83
N CYS A 61 16.28 5.12 15.87
CA CYS A 61 17.01 4.50 14.77
C CYS A 61 16.91 2.97 14.88
N PRO A 62 16.46 2.26 13.83
CA PRO A 62 16.34 0.79 13.86
C PRO A 62 17.68 0.06 14.05
N GLU A 63 18.80 0.73 13.80
CA GLU A 63 20.16 0.18 13.98
C GLU A 63 20.63 0.21 15.44
N ARG A 64 19.84 0.76 16.36
CA ARG A 64 20.22 0.89 17.77
C ARG A 64 19.62 -0.24 18.61
N ASN A 65 20.47 -0.82 19.46
CA ASN A 65 20.17 -2.00 20.30
C ASN A 65 19.36 -1.65 21.57
N TYR A 66 18.20 -1.02 21.40
CA TYR A 66 17.21 -0.82 22.47
C TYR A 66 15.81 -1.19 21.97
N ALA A 67 14.87 -1.41 22.89
CA ALA A 67 13.60 -2.09 22.60
C ALA A 67 12.83 -1.53 21.38
N ARG A 68 12.74 -0.20 21.26
CA ARG A 68 12.04 0.43 20.13
C ARG A 68 12.80 0.28 18.81
N GLY A 69 14.12 0.51 18.80
CA GLY A 69 14.96 0.33 17.61
C GLY A 69 14.89 -1.11 17.08
N LEU A 70 15.00 -2.10 17.97
CA LEU A 70 14.84 -3.51 17.62
C LEU A 70 13.45 -3.84 17.04
N LYS A 71 12.38 -3.21 17.56
CA LYS A 71 11.03 -3.41 17.03
C LYS A 71 10.86 -2.82 15.62
N LEU A 72 11.45 -1.66 15.36
CA LEU A 72 11.45 -1.06 14.01
C LEU A 72 12.27 -1.89 13.02
N ALA A 73 13.45 -2.38 13.43
CA ALA A 73 14.25 -3.30 12.61
C ALA A 73 13.47 -4.58 12.26
N HIS A 74 12.71 -5.11 13.22
CA HIS A 74 11.86 -6.27 13.00
C HIS A 74 10.74 -6.00 11.97
N TYR A 75 10.12 -4.81 11.96
CA TYR A 75 9.14 -4.46 10.91
C TYR A 75 9.77 -4.45 9.52
N VAL A 76 11.01 -3.96 9.39
CA VAL A 76 11.72 -3.98 8.11
C VAL A 76 12.04 -5.41 7.68
N SER A 77 12.56 -6.24 8.59
CA SER A 77 12.94 -7.62 8.25
C SER A 77 11.72 -8.48 7.87
N GLU A 78 10.67 -8.45 8.68
CA GLU A 78 9.46 -9.23 8.40
C GLU A 78 8.73 -8.71 7.17
N GLY A 79 8.59 -7.38 7.04
CA GLY A 79 7.95 -6.79 5.86
C GLY A 79 8.66 -7.14 4.56
N THR A 80 10.00 -7.15 4.57
CA THR A 80 10.81 -7.55 3.40
C THR A 80 10.58 -9.02 3.06
N LYS A 81 10.58 -9.89 4.08
CA LYS A 81 10.29 -11.31 3.91
C LYS A 81 8.89 -11.54 3.34
N GLU A 82 7.87 -10.90 3.89
CA GLU A 82 6.48 -11.04 3.43
C GLU A 82 6.30 -10.53 1.99
N ILE A 83 6.96 -9.44 1.61
CA ILE A 83 6.94 -8.96 0.22
C ILE A 83 7.52 -10.03 -0.72
N LEU A 84 8.66 -10.61 -0.36
CA LEU A 84 9.28 -11.67 -1.17
C LEU A 84 8.39 -12.91 -1.27
N GLU A 85 7.87 -13.39 -0.15
CA GLU A 85 7.15 -14.68 -0.08
C GLU A 85 5.70 -14.57 -0.58
N VAL A 86 4.98 -13.51 -0.20
CA VAL A 86 3.54 -13.37 -0.46
C VAL A 86 3.28 -12.62 -1.76
N VAL A 87 3.98 -11.50 -2.00
CA VAL A 87 3.73 -10.66 -3.18
C VAL A 87 4.45 -11.22 -4.40
N PHE A 88 5.73 -11.58 -4.26
CA PHE A 88 6.52 -12.10 -5.38
C PHE A 88 6.50 -13.64 -5.49
N GLY A 89 5.99 -14.36 -4.48
CA GLY A 89 5.99 -15.82 -4.48
C GLY A 89 7.40 -16.43 -4.47
N ALA A 90 8.42 -15.66 -4.07
CA ALA A 90 9.81 -16.08 -4.09
C ALA A 90 10.10 -17.06 -2.96
N LYS A 91 10.68 -18.22 -3.29
CA LYS A 91 11.07 -19.25 -2.31
C LYS A 91 12.49 -19.05 -1.76
N SER A 92 13.33 -18.33 -2.50
CA SER A 92 14.72 -18.00 -2.16
C SER A 92 15.25 -16.92 -3.09
N GLY A 93 16.21 -16.11 -2.65
CA GLY A 93 16.89 -15.09 -3.46
C GLY A 93 16.84 -13.69 -2.84
N ALA A 94 17.43 -12.72 -3.53
CA ALA A 94 17.37 -11.30 -3.19
C ALA A 94 16.77 -10.50 -4.36
N LEU A 95 16.21 -9.33 -4.05
CA LEU A 95 15.72 -8.34 -5.02
C LEU A 95 16.89 -7.64 -5.74
#